data_AF-A0A495ZA50-F1
#
_entry.id   AF-A0A495ZA50-F1
#
_cell.length_a   1.000
_cell.length_b   1.000
_cell.length_c   1.000
_cell.angle_alpha   90.00
_cell.angle_beta   90.00
_cell.angle_gamma   90.00
#
_symmetry.space_group_name_H-M   'P 1'
#
loop_
_entity.id
_entity.type
_entity.pdbx_description
1 polymer ?
#
loop_
_entity_poly.entity_id
_entity_poly.type
_entity_poly.pdbx_seq_one_letter_code
_entity_poly.pdbx_strand_id
1 'polypeptide(L)'
;MVNSERNQEAQRIKNCLTDIRGRMYRQVLLQKIGAAFFCGLALLAMLFLLNRVILLPMQMLSISWIVIAVAVIVGICLSVSHRKDLLSVACAVDEKMGLRERLGTAFGLIQTAPQGEFAQLQIQDTAETVTTLDIAKVSPYRVPKLLKLFPIPLLLIGCSFAIPLFYEVPPPLTDLQQGVLDKTIQNLDGKQVKNSTLQKQIADAVNQLKTAKDLDTAQRHLSDLKKDVRKQQSEQNAITEATAATQNFRGMDASQLATELKTIAEQPEIPPELQAELMDLFERLAEGLPKGALSDSLNQVQGKTVTPETLQDIIAALEKMEKSTDLAQLEAQLTASQKELALAAIETESAGGGIANSDGAPGQDAGTSEVQGTLEEASNADPQSESQTADPDRTENETSSGDSTPLTGDEAPALQINGEQLTLTAETSGNAKGFSDVFTGEISDDAPAYLPFSDVVLSAERAYAEAVNNNRMPVRYQAQIKAYLEAISKESQ
;
A
#
# COMPACT_ATOMS: atom_id res chain seq x y z
N MET A 1 15.13 74.57 -45.17
CA MET A 1 16.08 73.42 -45.27
C MET A 1 16.61 73.01 -43.90
N VAL A 2 17.20 73.90 -43.11
CA VAL A 2 17.82 73.60 -41.78
C VAL A 2 16.94 72.78 -40.81
N ASN A 3 15.63 73.07 -40.72
CA ASN A 3 14.74 72.30 -39.83
C ASN A 3 14.51 70.84 -40.29
N SER A 4 14.66 70.54 -41.58
CA SER A 4 14.47 69.19 -42.11
C SER A 4 15.66 68.28 -41.80
N GLU A 5 16.89 68.81 -41.91
CA GLU A 5 18.12 68.07 -41.63
C GLU A 5 18.24 67.75 -40.14
N ARG A 6 17.94 68.74 -39.28
CA ARG A 6 17.92 68.56 -37.81
C ARG A 6 16.97 67.45 -37.37
N ASN A 7 15.77 67.40 -37.95
CA ASN A 7 14.79 66.34 -37.63
C ASN A 7 15.29 64.96 -38.06
N GLN A 8 15.99 64.88 -39.20
CA GLN A 8 16.55 63.63 -39.70
C GLN A 8 17.67 63.11 -38.79
N GLU A 9 18.56 63.97 -38.33
CA GLU A 9 19.66 63.62 -37.41
C GLU A 9 19.15 63.18 -36.04
N ALA A 10 18.21 63.93 -35.47
CA ALA A 10 17.55 63.56 -34.21
C ALA A 10 16.86 62.19 -34.31
N GLN A 11 16.22 61.90 -35.45
CA GLN A 11 15.57 60.62 -35.69
C GLN A 11 16.58 59.47 -35.85
N ARG A 12 17.75 59.70 -36.45
CA ARG A 12 18.83 58.70 -36.53
C ARG A 12 19.35 58.32 -35.14
N ILE A 13 19.63 59.31 -34.29
CA ILE A 13 20.09 59.07 -32.91
C ILE A 13 19.03 58.30 -32.12
N LYS A 14 17.76 58.72 -32.21
CA LYS A 14 16.64 58.04 -31.54
C LYS A 14 16.49 56.60 -32.01
N ASN A 15 16.55 56.35 -33.32
CA ASN A 15 16.45 55.00 -33.89
C ASN A 15 17.58 54.09 -33.41
N CYS A 16 18.83 54.58 -33.41
CA CYS A 16 19.97 53.82 -32.91
C CYS A 16 19.83 53.47 -31.42
N LEU A 17 19.46 54.45 -30.58
CA LEU A 17 19.19 54.22 -29.16
C LEU A 17 18.05 53.23 -28.93
N THR A 18 16.99 53.25 -29.75
CA THR A 18 15.90 52.28 -29.65
C THR A 18 16.33 50.86 -30.05
N ASP A 19 17.20 50.69 -31.04
CA ASP A 19 17.74 49.37 -31.40
C ASP A 19 18.65 48.82 -30.30
N ILE A 20 19.57 49.65 -29.79
CA ILE A 20 20.44 49.28 -28.67
C ILE A 20 19.60 48.90 -27.44
N ARG A 21 18.59 49.70 -27.09
CA ARG A 21 17.65 49.40 -26.00
C ARG A 21 16.93 48.07 -26.24
N GLY A 22 16.48 47.81 -27.47
CA GLY A 22 15.82 46.57 -27.85
C GLY A 22 16.73 45.35 -27.62
N ARG A 23 17.99 45.43 -28.02
CA ARG A 23 18.98 44.36 -27.81
C ARG A 23 19.30 44.14 -26.33
N MET A 24 19.55 45.22 -25.58
CA MET A 24 19.78 45.15 -24.14
C MET A 24 18.58 44.55 -23.41
N TYR A 25 17.35 44.95 -23.79
CA TYR A 25 16.12 44.41 -23.23
C TYR A 25 15.98 42.91 -23.52
N ARG A 26 16.19 42.47 -24.77
CA ARG A 26 16.15 41.05 -25.14
C ARG A 26 17.16 40.22 -24.34
N GLN A 27 18.36 40.76 -24.10
CA GLN A 27 19.37 40.07 -23.29
C GLN A 27 18.97 39.94 -21.83
N VAL A 28 18.45 41.02 -21.21
CA VAL A 28 17.95 40.99 -19.84
C VAL A 28 16.75 40.05 -19.73
N LEU A 29 15.82 40.10 -20.69
CA LEU A 29 14.66 39.21 -20.79
C LEU A 29 15.11 37.75 -20.83
N LEU A 30 16.04 37.40 -21.72
CA LEU A 30 16.55 36.03 -21.85
C LEU A 30 17.26 35.56 -20.58
N GLN A 31 18.00 36.44 -19.91
CA GLN A 31 18.66 36.11 -18.65
C GLN A 31 17.66 35.91 -17.50
N LYS A 32 16.63 36.76 -17.38
CA LYS A 32 15.62 36.68 -16.32
C LYS A 32 14.65 35.52 -16.52
N ILE A 33 14.17 35.30 -17.75
CA ILE A 33 13.37 34.14 -18.11
C ILE A 33 14.16 32.86 -17.87
N GLY A 34 15.42 32.80 -18.35
CA GLY A 34 16.27 31.63 -18.14
C GLY A 34 16.50 31.32 -16.66
N ALA A 35 16.68 32.35 -15.83
CA ALA A 35 16.83 32.17 -14.38
C ALA A 35 15.54 31.72 -13.70
N ALA A 36 14.40 32.31 -14.04
CA ALA A 36 13.10 31.93 -13.49
C ALA A 36 12.75 30.49 -13.88
N PHE A 37 12.98 30.12 -15.15
CA PHE A 37 12.76 28.78 -15.65
C PHE A 37 13.68 27.75 -14.97
N PHE A 38 14.97 28.07 -14.79
CA PHE A 38 15.90 27.21 -14.05
C PHE A 38 15.44 26.98 -12.60
N CYS A 39 14.99 28.05 -11.92
CA CYS A 39 14.43 27.95 -10.57
C CYS A 39 13.18 27.05 -10.54
N GLY A 40 12.27 27.23 -11.51
CA GLY A 40 11.08 26.39 -11.65
C GLY A 40 11.43 24.91 -11.88
N LEU A 41 12.40 24.62 -12.74
CA LEU A 41 12.89 23.25 -12.96
C LEU A 41 13.53 22.64 -11.71
N ALA A 42 14.32 23.42 -10.96
CA ALA A 42 14.92 22.95 -9.72
C ALA A 42 13.85 22.62 -8.65
N LEU A 43 12.84 23.47 -8.52
CA LEU A 43 11.68 23.20 -7.65
C LEU A 43 10.90 21.95 -8.11
N LEU A 44 10.71 21.79 -9.41
CA LEU A 44 10.05 20.61 -9.97
C LEU A 44 10.85 19.33 -9.69
N ALA A 45 12.17 19.36 -9.87
CA ALA A 45 13.06 18.24 -9.54
C ALA A 45 12.96 17.85 -8.07
N MET A 46 12.93 18.85 -7.17
CA MET A 46 12.74 18.63 -5.74
C MET A 46 11.36 18.03 -5.42
N LEU A 47 10.31 18.50 -6.09
CA LEU A 47 8.95 17.97 -5.93
C LEU A 47 8.84 16.50 -6.40
N PHE A 48 9.48 16.15 -7.52
CA PHE A 48 9.52 14.77 -8.03
C PHE A 48 10.22 13.83 -7.04
N LEU A 49 11.35 14.27 -6.48
CA LEU A 49 12.04 13.54 -5.41
C LEU A 49 11.14 13.37 -4.19
N LEU A 50 10.47 14.44 -3.75
CA LEU A 50 9.60 14.40 -2.57
C LEU A 50 8.40 13.49 -2.78
N ASN A 51 7.81 13.45 -3.96
CA ASN A 51 6.70 12.57 -4.28
C ASN A 51 7.06 11.08 -4.32
N ARG A 52 8.34 10.78 -4.53
CA ARG A 52 8.82 9.42 -4.43
C ARG A 52 8.87 8.95 -2.98
N VAL A 53 9.06 9.89 -2.05
CA VAL A 53 9.10 9.66 -0.60
C VAL A 53 7.71 9.75 0.03
N ILE A 54 6.86 10.68 -0.44
CA ILE A 54 5.55 10.98 0.11
C ILE A 54 4.50 10.85 -1.00
N LEU A 55 3.50 10.00 -0.81
CA LEU A 55 2.39 9.84 -1.74
C LEU A 55 1.58 11.16 -1.83
N LEU A 56 1.81 11.96 -2.87
CA LEU A 56 0.95 13.08 -3.18
C LEU A 56 -0.22 12.57 -4.04
N PRO A 57 -1.49 12.78 -3.63
CA PRO A 57 -2.67 12.25 -4.33
C PRO A 57 -2.97 12.95 -5.66
N MET A 58 -2.05 13.75 -6.19
CA MET A 58 -2.27 14.63 -7.33
C MET A 58 -1.48 14.14 -8.55
N GLN A 59 -2.09 14.24 -9.73
CA GLN A 59 -1.45 13.89 -11.00
C GLN A 59 -0.25 14.83 -11.25
N MET A 60 0.95 14.28 -11.24
CA MET A 60 2.20 15.07 -11.36
C MET A 60 2.33 15.87 -12.64
N LEU A 61 1.69 15.39 -13.70
CA LEU A 61 1.71 16.06 -15.00
C LEU A 61 1.05 17.45 -14.92
N SER A 62 -0.06 17.56 -14.17
CA SER A 62 -0.79 18.82 -13.98
C SER A 62 0.03 19.84 -13.20
N ILE A 63 0.70 19.41 -12.12
CA ILE A 63 1.52 20.30 -11.29
C ILE A 63 2.73 20.81 -12.08
N SER A 64 3.36 19.96 -12.89
CA SER A 64 4.50 20.34 -13.74
C SER A 64 4.16 21.49 -14.68
N TRP A 65 3.04 21.39 -15.40
CA TRP A 65 2.58 22.46 -16.29
C TRP A 65 2.31 23.78 -15.57
N ILE A 66 1.72 23.72 -14.38
CA ILE A 66 1.45 24.92 -13.55
C ILE A 66 2.76 25.58 -13.13
N VAL A 67 3.73 24.83 -12.60
CA VAL A 67 5.02 25.38 -12.16
C VAL A 67 5.77 26.03 -13.32
N ILE A 68 5.78 25.39 -14.49
CA ILE A 68 6.41 25.95 -15.70
C ILE A 68 5.70 27.24 -16.14
N ALA A 69 4.37 27.25 -16.19
CA ALA A 69 3.60 28.42 -16.58
C ALA A 69 3.84 29.61 -15.63
N VAL A 70 3.83 29.37 -14.33
CA VAL A 70 4.10 30.39 -13.30
C VAL A 70 5.53 30.93 -13.43
N ALA A 71 6.53 30.06 -13.62
CA ALA A 71 7.91 30.47 -13.80
C ALA A 71 8.10 31.39 -15.02
N VAL A 72 7.43 31.08 -16.14
CA VAL A 72 7.45 31.93 -17.35
C VAL A 72 6.79 33.27 -17.09
N ILE A 73 5.60 33.30 -16.47
CA ILE A 73 4.88 34.55 -16.16
C ILE A 73 5.73 35.44 -15.24
N VAL A 74 6.30 34.88 -14.17
CA VAL A 74 7.18 35.60 -13.25
C VAL A 74 8.42 36.14 -13.99
N GLY A 75 9.04 35.33 -14.85
CA GLY A 75 10.17 35.76 -15.68
C GLY A 75 9.84 36.94 -16.59
N ILE A 76 8.65 36.93 -17.21
CA ILE A 76 8.16 38.03 -18.05
C ILE A 76 7.89 39.28 -17.20
N CYS A 77 7.17 39.15 -16.08
CA CYS A 77 6.86 40.25 -15.17
C CYS A 77 8.13 40.95 -14.66
N LEU A 78 9.10 40.16 -14.16
CA LEU A 78 10.39 40.68 -13.69
C LEU A 78 11.18 41.38 -14.81
N SER A 79 11.06 40.91 -16.05
CA SER A 79 11.72 41.56 -17.18
C SER A 79 11.05 42.86 -17.59
N VAL A 80 9.72 42.94 -17.58
CA VAL A 80 8.98 44.17 -17.92
C VAL A 80 9.29 45.28 -16.93
N SER A 81 9.44 44.96 -15.64
CA SER A 81 9.84 45.91 -14.59
C SER A 81 11.26 46.46 -14.75
N HIS A 82 12.09 45.91 -15.64
CA HIS A 82 13.47 46.33 -15.89
C HIS A 82 13.66 47.19 -17.15
N ARG A 83 12.58 47.75 -17.70
CA ARG A 83 12.67 48.70 -18.82
C ARG A 83 13.47 49.93 -18.39
N LYS A 84 14.72 50.02 -18.85
CA LYS A 84 15.58 51.20 -18.66
C LYS A 84 15.12 52.34 -19.55
N ASP A 85 15.22 53.55 -19.02
CA ASP A 85 14.95 54.77 -19.78
C ASP A 85 15.99 54.97 -20.89
N LEU A 86 15.59 55.63 -21.99
CA LEU A 86 16.45 55.89 -23.13
C LEU A 86 17.68 56.73 -22.76
N LEU A 87 17.54 57.64 -21.78
CA LEU A 87 18.65 58.46 -21.30
C LEU A 87 19.67 57.59 -20.55
N SER A 88 19.21 56.68 -19.68
CA SER A 88 20.11 55.72 -19.02
C SER A 88 20.80 54.78 -20.00
N VAL A 89 20.13 54.40 -21.10
CA VAL A 89 20.75 53.62 -22.18
C VAL A 89 21.82 54.46 -22.87
N ALA A 90 21.54 55.71 -23.22
CA ALA A 90 22.53 56.60 -23.85
C ALA A 90 23.80 56.76 -23.00
N CYS A 91 23.65 57.03 -21.69
CA CYS A 91 24.79 57.11 -20.77
C CYS A 91 25.58 55.79 -20.69
N ALA A 92 24.89 54.64 -20.64
CA ALA A 92 25.55 53.34 -20.60
C ALA A 92 26.30 53.01 -21.91
N VAL A 93 25.84 53.52 -23.04
CA VAL A 93 26.54 53.41 -24.33
C VAL A 93 27.77 54.32 -24.32
N ASP A 94 27.64 55.55 -23.84
CA ASP A 94 28.75 56.49 -23.74
C ASP A 94 29.90 55.95 -22.88
N GLU A 95 29.56 55.37 -21.73
CA GLU A 95 30.54 54.76 -20.81
C GLU A 95 31.25 53.57 -21.47
N LYS A 96 30.50 52.67 -22.11
CA LYS A 96 31.05 51.46 -22.72
C LYS A 96 31.91 51.72 -23.95
N MET A 97 31.58 52.76 -24.72
CA MET A 97 32.27 53.10 -25.96
C MET A 97 33.25 54.27 -25.80
N GLY A 98 33.39 54.82 -24.58
CA GLY A 98 34.30 55.93 -24.29
C GLY A 98 33.90 57.24 -24.98
N LEU A 99 32.62 57.45 -25.28
CA LEU A 99 32.12 58.61 -26.02
C LEU A 99 32.01 59.89 -25.18
N ARG A 100 32.45 59.87 -23.90
CA ARG A 100 32.51 61.05 -23.00
C ARG A 100 31.19 61.84 -22.96
N GLU A 101 30.07 61.17 -22.69
CA GLU A 101 28.73 61.77 -22.52
C GLU A 101 28.13 62.43 -23.78
N ARG A 102 28.72 62.22 -24.97
CA ARG A 102 28.23 62.81 -26.22
C ARG A 102 26.80 62.38 -26.54
N LEU A 103 26.49 61.09 -26.43
CA LEU A 103 25.18 60.54 -26.78
C LEU A 103 24.10 60.93 -25.76
N GLY A 104 24.43 60.88 -24.47
CA GLY A 104 23.56 61.32 -23.38
C GLY A 104 23.23 62.81 -23.48
N THR A 105 24.24 63.65 -23.71
CA THR A 105 24.04 65.11 -23.85
C THR A 105 23.24 65.44 -25.11
N ALA A 106 23.59 64.88 -26.27
CA ALA A 106 22.84 65.11 -27.50
C ALA A 106 21.37 64.67 -27.39
N PHE A 107 21.11 63.52 -26.75
CA PHE A 107 19.74 63.06 -26.53
C PHE A 107 18.97 63.96 -25.54
N GLY A 108 19.62 64.47 -24.49
CA GLY A 108 19.03 65.45 -23.58
C GLY A 108 18.68 66.77 -24.28
N LEU A 109 19.54 67.23 -25.20
CA LEU A 109 19.29 68.40 -26.04
C LEU A 109 18.12 68.16 -27.01
N ILE A 110 18.02 66.97 -27.62
CA ILE A 110 16.87 66.62 -28.48
C ILE A 110 15.54 66.66 -27.71
N GLN A 111 15.51 66.24 -26.44
CA GLN A 111 14.29 66.28 -25.62
C GLN A 111 13.90 67.70 -25.18
N THR A 112 14.88 68.54 -24.88
CA THR A 112 14.65 69.91 -24.37
C THR A 112 14.43 70.94 -25.50
N ALA A 113 14.70 70.57 -26.76
CA ALA A 113 14.56 71.38 -27.96
C ALA A 113 15.19 72.80 -27.89
N PRO A 114 16.43 72.98 -27.39
CA PRO A 114 17.07 74.28 -27.35
C PRO A 114 17.43 74.76 -28.76
N GLN A 115 17.17 76.05 -29.05
CA GLN A 115 17.33 76.63 -30.38
C GLN A 115 18.75 77.14 -30.70
N GLY A 116 19.74 76.85 -29.84
CA GLY A 116 21.12 77.34 -30.00
C GLY A 116 21.88 76.64 -31.14
N GLU A 117 22.75 77.38 -31.83
CA GLU A 117 23.66 76.84 -32.86
C GLU A 117 24.58 75.74 -32.29
N PHE A 118 25.06 75.92 -31.05
CA PHE A 118 25.87 74.92 -30.37
C PHE A 118 25.16 73.58 -30.19
N ALA A 119 23.86 73.60 -29.86
CA ALA A 119 23.08 72.38 -29.71
C ALA A 119 22.93 71.62 -31.04
N GLN A 120 22.83 72.36 -32.15
CA GLN A 120 22.75 71.76 -33.48
C GLN A 120 24.07 71.09 -33.88
N LEU A 121 25.20 71.77 -33.64
CA LEU A 121 26.53 71.20 -33.91
C LEU A 121 26.78 69.93 -33.08
N GLN A 122 26.35 69.90 -31.82
CA GLN A 122 26.50 68.72 -30.97
C GLN A 122 25.62 67.54 -31.42
N ILE A 123 24.39 67.82 -31.88
CA ILE A 123 23.49 66.80 -32.44
C ILE A 123 24.08 66.23 -33.74
N GLN A 124 24.64 67.08 -34.60
CA GLN A 124 25.26 66.68 -35.86
C GLN A 124 26.52 65.82 -35.64
N ASP A 125 27.46 66.26 -34.79
CA ASP A 125 28.67 65.49 -34.43
C ASP A 125 28.31 64.12 -33.84
N THR A 126 27.28 64.09 -32.99
CA THR A 126 26.80 62.83 -32.40
C THR A 126 26.13 61.94 -33.44
N ALA A 127 25.37 62.50 -34.39
CA ALA A 127 24.74 61.74 -35.46
C ALA A 127 25.77 61.07 -36.37
N GLU A 128 26.88 61.74 -36.68
CA GLU A 128 28.01 61.15 -37.42
C GLU A 128 28.74 60.09 -36.59
N THR A 129 28.95 60.33 -35.29
CA THR A 129 29.54 59.34 -34.39
C THR A 129 28.67 58.07 -34.30
N VAL A 130 27.34 58.21 -34.31
CA VAL A 130 26.39 57.10 -34.24
C VAL A 130 26.40 56.22 -35.50
N THR A 131 26.67 56.76 -36.69
CA THR A 131 26.71 55.94 -37.93
C THR A 131 27.93 55.02 -37.98
N THR A 132 29.02 55.41 -37.33
CA THR A 132 30.24 54.59 -37.22
C THR A 132 30.19 53.59 -36.05
N LEU A 133 29.17 53.69 -35.19
CA LEU A 133 29.04 52.87 -33.99
C LEU A 133 28.64 51.43 -34.32
N ASP A 134 29.49 50.47 -33.96
CA ASP A 134 29.16 49.05 -34.06
C ASP A 134 28.25 48.63 -32.89
N ILE A 135 26.94 48.57 -33.17
CA ILE A 135 25.89 48.18 -32.22
C ILE A 135 26.16 46.80 -31.60
N ALA A 136 26.79 45.87 -32.34
CA ALA A 136 27.07 44.52 -31.84
C ALA A 136 28.15 44.51 -30.75
N LYS A 137 29.12 45.44 -30.81
CA LYS A 137 30.16 45.60 -29.78
C LYS A 137 29.63 46.22 -28.49
N VAL A 138 28.62 47.10 -28.55
CA VAL A 138 28.02 47.77 -27.38
C VAL A 138 27.34 46.74 -26.46
N SER A 139 26.63 45.79 -27.07
CA SER A 139 25.83 44.78 -26.37
C SER A 139 26.02 43.42 -27.02
N PRO A 140 27.18 42.76 -26.83
CA PRO A 140 27.40 41.42 -27.36
C PRO A 140 26.42 40.44 -26.72
N TYR A 141 25.83 39.58 -27.55
CA TYR A 141 24.91 38.55 -27.08
C TYR A 141 25.66 37.56 -26.18
N ARG A 142 25.41 37.63 -24.86
CA ARG A 142 25.96 36.68 -23.90
C ARG A 142 24.88 35.69 -23.49
N VAL A 143 25.12 34.42 -23.77
CA VAL A 143 24.31 33.33 -23.23
C VAL A 143 24.38 33.33 -21.69
N PRO A 144 23.25 33.18 -20.99
CA PRO A 144 23.23 33.21 -19.54
C PRO A 144 24.03 32.02 -19.00
N LYS A 145 24.89 32.25 -17.99
CA LYS A 145 25.70 31.19 -17.36
C LYS A 145 24.83 30.04 -16.85
N LEU A 146 23.61 30.34 -16.40
CA LEU A 146 22.61 29.37 -15.94
C LEU A 146 22.20 28.35 -17.00
N LEU A 147 22.30 28.69 -18.30
CA LEU A 147 22.00 27.73 -19.37
C LEU A 147 22.95 26.53 -19.35
N LYS A 148 24.20 26.73 -18.91
CA LYS A 148 25.17 25.64 -18.73
C LYS A 148 24.82 24.70 -17.57
N LEU A 149 24.03 25.17 -16.60
CA LEU A 149 23.60 24.40 -15.43
C LEU A 149 22.25 23.68 -15.64
N PHE A 150 21.56 23.97 -16.74
CA PHE A 150 20.28 23.37 -17.09
C PHE A 150 20.24 21.82 -17.12
N PRO A 151 21.31 21.07 -17.51
CA PRO A 151 21.23 19.61 -17.47
C PRO A 151 21.11 19.04 -16.05
N ILE A 152 21.50 19.77 -15.01
CA ILE A 152 21.49 19.30 -13.62
C ILE A 152 20.06 18.96 -13.13
N PRO A 153 19.08 19.90 -13.14
CA PRO A 153 17.72 19.59 -12.73
C PRO A 153 17.06 18.55 -13.64
N LEU A 154 17.39 18.52 -14.94
CA LEU A 154 16.87 17.53 -15.87
C LEU A 154 17.36 16.12 -15.51
N LEU A 155 18.64 15.99 -15.15
CA LEU A 155 19.24 14.74 -14.70
C LEU A 155 18.65 14.30 -13.36
N LEU A 156 18.41 15.22 -12.42
CA LEU A 156 17.72 14.93 -11.15
C LEU A 156 16.31 14.36 -11.38
N ILE A 157 15.54 14.96 -12.30
CA ILE A 157 14.22 14.44 -12.70
C ILE A 157 14.38 13.04 -13.30
N GLY A 158 15.33 12.84 -14.21
CA GLY A 158 15.61 11.51 -14.80
C GLY A 158 15.99 10.46 -13.76
N CYS A 159 16.90 10.78 -12.84
CA CYS A 159 17.31 9.90 -11.75
C CYS A 159 16.15 9.55 -10.81
N SER A 160 15.17 10.44 -10.63
CA SER A 160 14.00 10.16 -9.79
C SER A 160 13.16 8.98 -10.32
N PHE A 161 13.19 8.72 -11.63
CA PHE A 161 12.51 7.55 -12.22
C PHE A 161 13.26 6.24 -11.98
N ALA A 162 14.57 6.28 -11.72
CA ALA A 162 15.38 5.10 -11.44
C ALA A 162 15.27 4.61 -9.99
N ILE A 163 14.88 5.48 -9.05
CA ILE A 163 14.67 5.12 -7.65
C ILE A 163 13.36 4.34 -7.56
N PRO A 164 13.29 3.11 -7.02
CA PRO A 164 12.02 2.37 -6.87
C PRO A 164 11.02 3.12 -5.98
N LEU A 165 9.71 2.89 -6.17
CA LEU A 165 8.69 3.46 -5.28
C LEU A 165 8.86 2.83 -3.91
N PHE A 166 9.02 3.65 -2.87
CA PHE A 166 9.09 3.16 -1.47
C PHE A 166 7.70 2.93 -0.86
N TYR A 167 6.63 3.10 -1.64
CA TYR A 167 5.28 2.79 -1.23
C TYR A 167 4.62 1.88 -2.28
N GLU A 168 4.09 0.75 -1.82
CA GLU A 168 3.12 -0.01 -2.58
C GLU A 168 1.78 0.73 -2.48
N VAL A 169 1.28 1.20 -3.62
CA VAL A 169 -0.14 1.60 -3.70
C VAL A 169 -0.92 0.29 -3.60
N PRO A 170 -1.76 0.09 -2.56
CA PRO A 170 -2.54 -1.12 -2.46
C PRO A 170 -3.36 -1.26 -3.73
N PRO A 171 -3.27 -2.39 -4.45
CA PRO A 171 -4.08 -2.59 -5.64
C PRO A 171 -5.56 -2.46 -5.25
N PRO A 172 -6.38 -1.80 -6.08
CA PRO A 172 -7.81 -1.78 -5.86
C PRO A 172 -8.35 -3.22 -5.86
N LEU A 173 -9.43 -3.46 -5.11
CA LEU A 173 -10.11 -4.76 -5.10
C LEU A 173 -10.41 -5.22 -6.53
N THR A 174 -10.07 -6.47 -6.83
CA THR A 174 -10.46 -7.11 -8.09
C THR A 174 -11.94 -7.49 -8.03
N ASP A 175 -12.63 -7.56 -9.19
CA ASP A 175 -14.06 -7.90 -9.27
C ASP A 175 -14.43 -9.18 -8.49
N LEU A 176 -13.55 -10.19 -8.52
CA LEU A 176 -13.72 -11.46 -7.79
C LEU A 176 -13.67 -11.24 -6.26
N GLN A 177 -12.72 -10.44 -5.78
CA GLN A 177 -12.61 -10.08 -4.37
C GLN A 177 -13.81 -9.24 -3.90
N GLN A 178 -14.29 -8.34 -4.77
CA GLN A 178 -15.48 -7.54 -4.50
C GLN A 178 -16.74 -8.40 -4.40
N GLY A 179 -16.89 -9.42 -5.25
CA GLY A 179 -18.00 -10.38 -5.16
C GLY A 179 -18.00 -11.19 -3.85
N VAL A 180 -16.84 -11.64 -3.38
CA VAL A 180 -16.70 -12.34 -2.08
C VAL A 180 -16.98 -11.41 -0.90
N LEU A 181 -16.53 -10.15 -1.00
CA LEU A 181 -16.81 -9.13 0.00
C LEU A 181 -18.32 -8.82 0.09
N ASP A 182 -18.99 -8.68 -1.05
CA ASP A 182 -20.44 -8.44 -1.11
C ASP A 182 -21.25 -9.62 -0.55
N LYS A 183 -20.85 -10.86 -0.87
CA LYS A 183 -21.44 -12.07 -0.29
C LYS A 183 -21.25 -12.11 1.23
N THR A 184 -20.07 -11.69 1.71
CA THR A 184 -19.77 -11.59 3.15
C THR A 184 -20.65 -10.53 3.83
N ILE A 185 -20.81 -9.36 3.20
CA ILE A 185 -21.69 -8.30 3.67
C ILE A 185 -23.15 -8.78 3.76
N GLN A 186 -23.65 -9.44 2.71
CA GLN A 186 -25.02 -9.96 2.68
C GLN A 186 -25.27 -11.00 3.78
N ASN A 187 -24.29 -11.86 4.01
CA ASN A 187 -24.31 -12.89 5.05
C ASN A 187 -24.30 -12.34 6.48
N LEU A 188 -23.64 -11.19 6.68
CA LEU A 188 -23.58 -10.48 7.96
C LEU A 188 -24.85 -9.65 8.21
N ASP A 189 -25.37 -8.98 7.19
CA ASP A 189 -26.55 -8.11 7.28
C ASP A 189 -27.85 -8.92 7.49
N GLY A 190 -27.90 -10.15 6.97
CA GLY A 190 -29.06 -11.04 7.09
C GLY A 190 -29.24 -11.69 8.47
N LYS A 191 -28.25 -11.64 9.37
CA LYS A 191 -28.32 -12.29 10.68
C LYS A 191 -28.78 -11.34 11.77
N GLN A 192 -29.99 -11.56 12.27
CA GLN A 192 -30.47 -10.90 13.49
C GLN A 192 -29.82 -11.51 14.71
N VAL A 193 -28.71 -10.93 15.17
CA VAL A 193 -28.22 -11.18 16.52
C VAL A 193 -29.09 -10.43 17.50
N LYS A 194 -29.65 -11.13 18.48
CA LYS A 194 -30.55 -10.53 19.48
C LYS A 194 -29.81 -9.51 20.38
N ASN A 195 -28.50 -9.64 20.55
CA ASN A 195 -27.67 -8.73 21.34
C ASN A 195 -27.52 -7.37 20.63
N SER A 196 -28.06 -6.30 21.25
CA SER A 196 -28.08 -4.96 20.65
C SER A 196 -26.69 -4.34 20.51
N THR A 197 -25.75 -4.66 21.41
CA THR A 197 -24.36 -4.20 21.31
C THR A 197 -23.61 -4.89 20.17
N LEU A 198 -23.74 -6.22 20.04
CA LEU A 198 -23.12 -6.95 18.94
C LEU A 198 -23.78 -6.64 17.60
N GLN A 199 -25.11 -6.48 17.56
CA GLN A 199 -25.82 -6.05 16.36
C GLN A 199 -25.31 -4.69 15.87
N LYS A 200 -25.05 -3.76 16.78
CA LYS A 200 -24.44 -2.48 16.44
C LYS A 200 -23.01 -2.65 15.92
N GLN A 201 -22.18 -3.48 16.56
CA GLN A 201 -20.82 -3.77 16.10
C GLN A 201 -20.81 -4.46 14.72
N ILE A 202 -21.75 -5.37 14.45
CA ILE A 202 -21.92 -6.01 13.14
C ILE A 202 -22.34 -4.97 12.10
N ALA A 203 -23.32 -4.11 12.42
CA ALA A 203 -23.75 -3.05 11.52
C ALA A 203 -22.61 -2.05 11.22
N ASP A 204 -21.84 -1.66 12.24
CA ASP A 204 -20.67 -0.80 12.10
C ASP A 204 -19.59 -1.47 11.25
N ALA A 205 -19.29 -2.75 11.49
CA ALA A 205 -18.35 -3.52 10.69
C ALA A 205 -18.81 -3.70 9.24
N VAL A 206 -20.10 -3.94 8.99
CA VAL A 206 -20.68 -4.00 7.64
C VAL A 206 -20.55 -2.65 6.92
N ASN A 207 -20.79 -1.54 7.60
CA ASN A 207 -20.60 -0.20 7.03
C ASN A 207 -19.12 0.09 6.73
N GLN A 208 -18.20 -0.38 7.58
CA GLN A 208 -16.77 -0.28 7.34
C GLN A 208 -16.33 -1.15 6.16
N LEU A 209 -16.86 -2.38 6.03
CA LEU A 209 -16.60 -3.27 4.90
C LEU A 209 -17.10 -2.68 3.58
N LYS A 210 -18.27 -2.02 3.57
CA LYS A 210 -18.78 -1.31 2.38
C LYS A 210 -17.91 -0.13 1.94
N THR A 211 -17.13 0.45 2.85
CA THR A 211 -16.25 1.60 2.55
C THR A 211 -14.79 1.20 2.31
N ALA A 212 -14.42 -0.06 2.61
CA ALA A 212 -13.08 -0.58 2.40
C ALA A 212 -12.74 -0.62 0.90
N LYS A 213 -11.57 -0.07 0.54
CA LYS A 213 -11.07 -0.02 -0.85
C LYS A 213 -10.00 -1.07 -1.14
N ASP A 214 -9.46 -1.68 -0.08
CA ASP A 214 -8.38 -2.64 -0.12
C ASP A 214 -8.70 -3.85 0.77
N LEU A 215 -8.11 -4.98 0.40
CA LEU A 215 -8.33 -6.29 1.02
C LEU A 215 -7.87 -6.30 2.48
N ASP A 216 -6.73 -5.67 2.76
CA ASP A 216 -6.14 -5.61 4.10
C ASP A 216 -7.07 -4.92 5.09
N THR A 217 -7.68 -3.81 4.68
CA THR A 217 -8.65 -3.07 5.49
C THR A 217 -9.89 -3.92 5.75
N ALA A 218 -10.42 -4.61 4.74
CA ALA A 218 -11.56 -5.52 4.91
C ALA A 218 -11.24 -6.68 5.88
N GLN A 219 -10.06 -7.29 5.74
CA GLN A 219 -9.62 -8.39 6.61
C GLN A 219 -9.41 -7.93 8.06
N ARG A 220 -8.88 -6.71 8.28
CA ARG A 220 -8.77 -6.11 9.62
C ARG A 220 -10.13 -5.94 10.27
N HIS A 221 -11.11 -5.37 9.56
CA HIS A 221 -12.46 -5.18 10.09
C HIS A 221 -13.14 -6.52 10.46
N LEU A 222 -12.98 -7.56 9.63
CA LEU A 222 -13.46 -8.91 9.98
C LEU A 222 -12.74 -9.49 11.19
N SER A 223 -11.43 -9.25 11.32
CA SER A 223 -10.63 -9.73 12.45
C SER A 223 -11.04 -9.06 13.77
N ASP A 224 -11.28 -7.75 13.74
CA ASP A 224 -11.75 -7.00 14.91
C ASP A 224 -13.14 -7.49 15.34
N LEU A 225 -14.05 -7.68 14.38
CA LEU A 225 -15.37 -8.24 14.67
C LEU A 225 -15.28 -9.66 15.26
N LYS A 226 -14.42 -10.52 14.72
CA LYS A 226 -14.18 -11.87 15.28
C LYS A 226 -13.64 -11.82 16.71
N LYS A 227 -12.75 -10.86 17.00
CA LYS A 227 -12.22 -10.66 18.36
C LYS A 227 -13.31 -10.26 19.34
N ASP A 228 -14.22 -9.38 18.92
CA ASP A 228 -15.37 -8.96 19.73
C ASP A 228 -16.33 -10.12 19.99
N VAL A 229 -16.63 -10.93 18.96
CA VAL A 229 -17.44 -12.15 19.09
C VAL A 229 -16.81 -13.14 20.07
N ARG A 230 -15.50 -13.40 19.95
CA ARG A 230 -14.77 -14.28 20.88
C ARG A 230 -14.77 -13.78 22.31
N LYS A 231 -14.60 -12.46 22.50
CA LYS A 231 -14.67 -11.85 23.83
C LYS A 231 -16.02 -12.12 24.47
N GLN A 232 -17.11 -11.90 23.73
CA GLN A 232 -18.45 -12.13 24.23
C GLN A 232 -18.71 -13.62 24.52
N GLN A 233 -18.21 -14.52 23.67
CA GLN A 233 -18.31 -15.96 23.90
C GLN A 233 -17.52 -16.41 25.15
N SER A 234 -16.33 -15.82 25.40
CA SER A 234 -15.55 -16.10 26.60
C SER A 234 -16.27 -15.66 27.88
N GLU A 235 -16.97 -14.52 27.84
CA GLU A 235 -17.81 -14.04 28.95
C GLU A 235 -18.94 -15.03 29.25
N GLN A 236 -19.60 -15.55 28.21
CA GLN A 236 -20.67 -16.53 28.37
C GLN A 236 -20.16 -17.88 28.91
N ASN A 237 -19.02 -18.35 28.43
CA ASN A 237 -18.38 -19.57 28.92
C ASN A 237 -17.98 -19.44 30.40
N ALA A 238 -17.40 -18.30 30.79
CA ALA A 238 -17.04 -18.03 32.19
C ALA A 238 -18.29 -18.05 33.10
N ILE A 239 -19.42 -17.54 32.63
CA ILE A 239 -20.68 -17.63 33.38
C ILE A 239 -21.12 -19.08 33.54
N THR A 240 -21.12 -19.86 32.47
CA THR A 240 -21.52 -21.29 32.54
C THR A 240 -20.59 -22.12 33.42
N GLU A 241 -19.28 -21.80 33.44
CA GLU A 241 -18.30 -22.48 34.28
C GLU A 241 -18.48 -22.11 35.75
N ALA A 242 -18.68 -20.83 36.05
CA ALA A 242 -18.93 -20.35 37.40
C ALA A 242 -20.24 -20.93 37.96
N THR A 243 -21.31 -20.97 37.16
CA THR A 243 -22.61 -21.52 37.59
C THR A 243 -22.54 -23.04 37.78
N ALA A 244 -21.78 -23.77 36.95
CA ALA A 244 -21.60 -25.22 37.08
C ALA A 244 -20.93 -25.65 38.40
N ALA A 245 -20.16 -24.76 39.03
CA ALA A 245 -19.47 -25.04 40.28
C ALA A 245 -20.36 -24.85 41.53
N THR A 246 -21.44 -24.08 41.42
CA THR A 246 -22.41 -23.87 42.48
C THR A 246 -23.58 -24.86 42.41
N GLN A 247 -24.10 -25.27 43.57
CA GLN A 247 -25.11 -26.32 43.68
C GLN A 247 -26.50 -25.83 43.27
N ASN A 248 -26.90 -24.62 43.69
CA ASN A 248 -28.22 -24.06 43.41
C ASN A 248 -28.32 -23.39 42.02
N PHE A 249 -27.21 -22.99 41.42
CA PHE A 249 -27.18 -22.36 40.09
C PHE A 249 -26.63 -23.28 38.99
N ARG A 250 -26.49 -24.58 39.27
CA ARG A 250 -25.74 -25.52 38.42
C ARG A 250 -26.22 -25.55 36.97
N GLY A 251 -25.33 -25.17 36.05
CA GLY A 251 -25.59 -25.23 34.61
C GLY A 251 -26.53 -24.15 34.09
N MET A 252 -26.82 -23.13 34.91
CA MET A 252 -27.60 -21.99 34.47
C MET A 252 -26.78 -21.12 33.52
N ASP A 253 -27.40 -20.70 32.43
CA ASP A 253 -26.87 -19.64 31.57
C ASP A 253 -27.12 -18.25 32.19
N ALA A 254 -26.61 -17.19 31.56
CA ALA A 254 -26.75 -15.82 32.06
C ALA A 254 -28.22 -15.39 32.25
N SER A 255 -29.15 -15.90 31.44
CA SER A 255 -30.58 -15.56 31.50
C SER A 255 -31.29 -16.22 32.67
N GLN A 256 -30.99 -17.50 32.85
CA GLN A 256 -31.52 -18.30 33.95
C GLN A 256 -30.98 -17.77 35.26
N LEU A 257 -29.68 -17.47 35.31
CA LEU A 257 -29.05 -16.84 36.46
C LEU A 257 -29.68 -15.47 36.77
N ALA A 258 -29.88 -14.59 35.78
CA ALA A 258 -30.54 -13.29 36.01
C ALA A 258 -31.97 -13.44 36.57
N THR A 259 -32.74 -14.41 36.06
CA THR A 259 -34.12 -14.66 36.48
C THR A 259 -34.18 -15.22 37.91
N GLU A 260 -33.28 -16.13 38.25
CA GLU A 260 -33.16 -16.68 39.60
C GLU A 260 -32.67 -15.63 40.60
N LEU A 261 -31.67 -14.82 40.24
CA LEU A 261 -31.21 -13.70 41.05
C LEU A 261 -32.32 -12.68 41.31
N LYS A 262 -33.16 -12.41 40.30
CA LYS A 262 -34.35 -11.54 40.46
C LYS A 262 -35.36 -12.14 41.43
N THR A 263 -35.62 -13.44 41.32
CA THR A 263 -36.49 -14.18 42.24
C THR A 263 -35.97 -14.15 43.68
N ILE A 264 -34.65 -14.18 43.86
CA ILE A 264 -33.99 -14.06 45.17
C ILE A 264 -34.08 -12.64 45.71
N ALA A 265 -33.90 -11.62 44.85
CA ALA A 265 -33.96 -10.22 45.24
C ALA A 265 -35.36 -9.77 45.72
N GLU A 266 -36.42 -10.46 45.30
CA GLU A 266 -37.80 -10.21 45.73
C GLU A 266 -38.15 -10.85 47.10
N GLN A 267 -37.28 -11.70 47.64
CA GLN A 267 -37.52 -12.34 48.94
C GLN A 267 -37.18 -11.38 50.11
N PRO A 268 -38.02 -11.33 51.17
CA PRO A 268 -37.83 -10.40 52.29
C PRO A 268 -36.62 -10.71 53.16
N GLU A 269 -36.16 -11.97 53.20
CA GLU A 269 -34.93 -12.40 53.89
C GLU A 269 -34.23 -13.47 53.03
N ILE A 270 -32.95 -13.24 52.71
CA ILE A 270 -32.11 -14.21 51.98
C ILE A 270 -31.53 -15.18 53.01
N PRO A 271 -31.73 -16.51 52.87
CA PRO A 271 -31.14 -17.49 53.77
C PRO A 271 -29.60 -17.38 53.81
N PRO A 272 -28.95 -17.56 54.98
CA PRO A 272 -27.50 -17.40 55.12
C PRO A 272 -26.71 -18.40 54.27
N GLU A 273 -27.26 -19.58 54.02
CA GLU A 273 -26.67 -20.60 53.13
C GLU A 273 -26.63 -20.12 51.67
N LEU A 274 -27.71 -19.50 51.20
CA LEU A 274 -27.83 -18.96 49.85
C LEU A 274 -26.92 -17.74 49.66
N GLN A 275 -26.76 -16.92 50.71
CA GLN A 275 -25.87 -15.77 50.69
C GLN A 275 -24.40 -16.17 50.54
N ALA A 276 -23.98 -17.25 51.23
CA ALA A 276 -22.63 -17.78 51.09
C ALA A 276 -22.35 -18.31 49.68
N GLU A 277 -23.34 -18.99 49.08
CA GLU A 277 -23.22 -19.53 47.73
C GLU A 277 -23.24 -18.46 46.64
N LEU A 278 -24.04 -17.39 46.81
CA LEU A 278 -24.00 -16.21 45.95
C LEU A 278 -22.65 -15.52 45.99
N MET A 279 -22.03 -15.44 47.16
CA MET A 279 -20.70 -14.86 47.30
C MET A 279 -19.64 -15.70 46.59
N ASP A 280 -19.67 -17.03 46.73
CA ASP A 280 -18.78 -17.94 46.00
C ASP A 280 -18.98 -17.84 44.47
N LEU A 281 -20.23 -17.75 44.02
CA LEU A 281 -20.57 -17.55 42.60
C LEU A 281 -20.01 -16.22 42.07
N PHE A 282 -20.19 -15.12 42.81
CA PHE A 282 -19.70 -13.80 42.40
C PHE A 282 -18.18 -13.72 42.40
N GLU A 283 -17.51 -14.38 43.35
CA GLU A 283 -16.05 -14.48 43.39
C GLU A 283 -15.51 -15.23 42.15
N ARG A 284 -16.07 -16.39 41.84
CA ARG A 284 -15.69 -17.17 40.64
C ARG A 284 -15.98 -16.42 39.33
N LEU A 285 -17.12 -15.74 39.25
CA LEU A 285 -17.43 -14.89 38.10
C LEU A 285 -16.42 -13.74 37.96
N ALA A 286 -16.03 -13.11 39.07
CA ALA A 286 -15.05 -12.03 39.06
C ALA A 286 -13.66 -12.51 38.59
N GLU A 287 -13.27 -13.74 38.95
CA GLU A 287 -12.01 -14.36 38.52
C GLU A 287 -12.02 -14.76 37.03
N GLY A 288 -13.14 -15.28 36.53
CA GLY A 288 -13.26 -15.79 35.17
C GLY A 288 -13.58 -14.74 34.10
N LEU A 289 -14.15 -13.59 34.48
CA LEU A 289 -14.61 -12.59 33.52
C LEU A 289 -13.51 -11.58 33.12
N PRO A 290 -13.41 -11.23 31.82
CA PRO A 290 -12.57 -10.12 31.40
C PRO A 290 -13.10 -8.80 31.99
N LYS A 291 -12.19 -7.81 32.15
CA LYS A 291 -12.56 -6.47 32.64
C LYS A 291 -13.69 -5.87 31.80
N GLY A 292 -14.78 -5.50 32.46
CA GLY A 292 -16.00 -5.00 31.84
C GLY A 292 -17.06 -4.67 32.89
N ALA A 293 -18.22 -4.18 32.44
CA ALA A 293 -19.27 -3.69 33.34
C ALA A 293 -19.73 -4.72 34.37
N LEU A 294 -19.83 -6.01 34.00
CA LEU A 294 -20.18 -7.07 34.97
C LEU A 294 -19.05 -7.29 35.99
N SER A 295 -17.79 -7.34 35.54
CA SER A 295 -16.63 -7.46 36.46
C SER A 295 -16.56 -6.28 37.41
N ASP A 296 -16.82 -5.05 36.96
CA ASP A 296 -16.85 -3.85 37.80
C ASP A 296 -17.95 -3.93 38.86
N SER A 297 -19.16 -4.37 38.46
CA SER A 297 -20.27 -4.61 39.39
C SER A 297 -19.94 -5.73 40.40
N LEU A 298 -19.34 -6.84 39.96
CA LEU A 298 -18.95 -7.96 40.84
C LEU A 298 -17.86 -7.56 41.85
N ASN A 299 -16.84 -6.83 41.40
CA ASN A 299 -15.77 -6.33 42.27
C ASN A 299 -16.28 -5.34 43.32
N GLN A 300 -17.37 -4.62 43.04
CA GLN A 300 -17.98 -3.71 44.01
C GLN A 300 -18.68 -4.46 45.16
N VAL A 301 -19.08 -5.72 44.94
CA VAL A 301 -19.71 -6.60 45.92
C VAL A 301 -18.66 -7.39 46.72
N GLN A 302 -17.45 -7.57 46.20
CA GLN A 302 -16.36 -8.29 46.87
C GLN A 302 -15.99 -7.59 48.21
N GLY A 303 -16.37 -8.21 49.33
CA GLY A 303 -16.13 -7.70 50.69
C GLY A 303 -17.26 -6.86 51.32
N LYS A 304 -18.43 -6.75 50.69
CA LYS A 304 -19.63 -6.10 51.25
C LYS A 304 -20.81 -7.07 51.31
N THR A 305 -21.72 -6.88 52.25
CA THR A 305 -22.97 -7.64 52.32
C THR A 305 -23.77 -7.44 51.05
N VAL A 306 -24.17 -8.52 50.39
CA VAL A 306 -25.03 -8.51 49.19
C VAL A 306 -26.32 -7.75 49.52
N THR A 307 -26.49 -6.55 48.97
CA THR A 307 -27.71 -5.74 49.10
C THR A 307 -28.61 -5.97 47.88
N PRO A 308 -29.93 -5.79 48.01
CA PRO A 308 -30.85 -5.89 46.87
C PRO A 308 -30.48 -4.93 45.73
N GLU A 309 -29.89 -3.78 46.04
CA GLU A 309 -29.38 -2.82 45.04
C GLU A 309 -28.23 -3.42 44.21
N THR A 310 -27.25 -4.07 44.87
CA THR A 310 -26.14 -4.73 44.16
C THR A 310 -26.58 -5.93 43.31
N LEU A 311 -27.57 -6.69 43.80
CA LEU A 311 -28.21 -7.76 43.02
C LEU A 311 -28.88 -7.20 41.76
N GLN A 312 -29.57 -6.07 41.88
CA GLN A 312 -30.23 -5.42 40.75
C GLN A 312 -29.23 -4.97 39.67
N ASP A 313 -28.07 -4.45 40.08
CA ASP A 313 -26.99 -4.06 39.16
C ASP A 313 -26.39 -5.28 38.43
N ILE A 314 -26.18 -6.39 39.14
CA ILE A 314 -25.70 -7.65 38.56
C ILE A 314 -26.74 -8.25 37.60
N ILE A 315 -28.02 -8.24 37.97
CA ILE A 315 -29.13 -8.68 37.10
C ILE A 315 -29.17 -7.85 35.83
N ALA A 316 -29.10 -6.51 35.94
CA ALA A 316 -29.09 -5.63 34.78
C ALA A 316 -27.87 -5.88 33.86
N ALA A 317 -26.71 -6.20 34.44
CA ALA A 317 -25.52 -6.55 33.68
C ALA A 317 -25.63 -7.93 33.00
N LEU A 318 -26.23 -8.93 33.65
CA LEU A 318 -26.49 -10.27 33.10
C LEU A 318 -27.55 -10.25 31.98
N GLU A 319 -28.67 -9.57 32.18
CA GLU A 319 -29.73 -9.36 31.16
C GLU A 319 -29.17 -8.67 29.89
N LYS A 320 -28.12 -7.84 30.05
CA LYS A 320 -27.43 -7.20 28.93
C LYS A 320 -26.58 -8.18 28.10
N MET A 321 -26.07 -9.26 28.70
CA MET A 321 -25.26 -10.29 28.00
C MET A 321 -26.09 -11.39 27.34
N GLU A 322 -27.27 -11.67 27.89
CA GLU A 322 -28.16 -12.80 27.61
C GLU A 322 -28.52 -13.08 26.13
N LYS A 323 -28.41 -12.10 25.23
CA LYS A 323 -29.03 -12.24 23.90
C LYS A 323 -28.18 -12.93 22.82
N SER A 324 -27.47 -14.02 23.13
CA SER A 324 -26.33 -14.45 22.29
C SER A 324 -26.19 -15.96 21.99
N THR A 325 -27.30 -16.70 21.86
CA THR A 325 -27.29 -18.13 21.45
C THR A 325 -26.68 -18.39 20.05
N ASP A 326 -26.46 -17.36 19.22
CA ASP A 326 -25.94 -17.49 17.84
C ASP A 326 -24.44 -17.16 17.68
N LEU A 327 -23.67 -16.93 18.77
CA LEU A 327 -22.27 -16.50 18.68
C LEU A 327 -21.35 -17.52 18.00
N ALA A 328 -21.48 -18.81 18.33
CA ALA A 328 -20.65 -19.86 17.73
C ALA A 328 -20.88 -19.97 16.21
N GLN A 329 -22.12 -19.82 15.76
CA GLN A 329 -22.44 -19.81 14.33
C GLN A 329 -21.92 -18.55 13.63
N LEU A 330 -21.92 -17.41 14.31
CA LEU A 330 -21.36 -16.17 13.79
C LEU A 330 -19.83 -16.25 13.67
N GLU A 331 -19.15 -16.81 14.66
CA GLU A 331 -17.68 -16.98 14.61
C GLU A 331 -17.26 -17.94 13.49
N ALA A 332 -17.98 -19.07 13.34
CA ALA A 332 -17.74 -20.02 12.26
C ALA A 332 -17.90 -19.36 10.88
N GLN A 333 -18.93 -18.51 10.72
CA GLN A 333 -19.16 -17.79 9.48
C GLN A 333 -18.13 -16.70 9.22
N LEU A 334 -17.73 -15.92 10.23
CA LEU A 334 -16.65 -14.94 10.10
C LEU A 334 -15.34 -15.60 9.67
N THR A 335 -15.06 -16.78 10.22
CA THR A 335 -13.89 -17.58 9.85
C THR A 335 -14.00 -18.08 8.41
N ALA A 336 -15.18 -18.55 7.99
CA ALA A 336 -15.43 -18.95 6.60
C ALA A 336 -15.27 -17.77 5.62
N SER A 337 -15.83 -16.61 5.94
CA SER A 337 -15.70 -15.39 5.13
C SER A 337 -14.25 -14.91 5.04
N GLN A 338 -13.49 -14.94 6.13
CA GLN A 338 -12.05 -14.65 6.10
C GLN A 338 -11.29 -15.62 5.20
N LYS A 339 -11.65 -16.91 5.23
CA LYS A 339 -11.04 -17.93 4.38
C LYS A 339 -11.38 -17.71 2.91
N GLU A 340 -12.65 -17.47 2.56
CA GLU A 340 -13.07 -17.18 1.19
C GLU A 340 -12.36 -15.93 0.64
N LEU A 341 -12.24 -14.88 1.46
CA LEU A 341 -11.56 -13.63 1.08
C LEU A 341 -10.05 -13.84 0.88
N ALA A 342 -9.41 -14.65 1.72
CA ALA A 342 -8.01 -15.03 1.57
C ALA A 342 -7.76 -15.92 0.35
N LEU A 343 -8.68 -16.83 0.02
CA LEU A 343 -8.59 -17.67 -1.19
C LEU A 343 -8.76 -16.85 -2.46
N ALA A 344 -9.73 -15.94 -2.49
CA ALA A 344 -9.92 -15.02 -3.61
C ALA A 344 -8.68 -14.16 -3.88
N ALA A 345 -7.94 -13.80 -2.82
CA ALA A 345 -6.67 -13.09 -2.97
C ALA A 345 -5.59 -13.94 -3.66
N ILE A 346 -5.47 -15.21 -3.28
CA ILE A 346 -4.51 -16.16 -3.88
C ILE A 346 -4.83 -16.41 -5.35
N GLU A 347 -6.11 -16.65 -5.69
CA GLU A 347 -6.54 -16.88 -7.07
C GLU A 347 -6.24 -15.69 -7.99
N THR A 348 -6.35 -14.46 -7.46
CA THR A 348 -6.05 -13.24 -8.23
C THR A 348 -4.55 -12.99 -8.44
N GLU A 349 -3.69 -13.33 -7.48
CA GLU A 349 -2.23 -13.20 -7.67
C GLU A 349 -1.67 -14.32 -8.59
N SER A 350 -2.38 -15.44 -8.74
CA SER A 350 -1.94 -16.62 -9.50
C SER A 350 -2.13 -16.55 -11.02
N ALA A 351 -2.74 -15.50 -11.57
CA ALA A 351 -2.99 -15.39 -13.01
C ALA A 351 -1.71 -15.36 -13.90
N GLY A 352 -0.52 -15.36 -13.29
CA GLY A 352 0.76 -15.50 -13.98
C GLY A 352 1.70 -16.58 -13.42
N GLY A 353 1.27 -17.40 -12.46
CA GLY A 353 2.10 -18.45 -11.83
C GLY A 353 1.35 -19.77 -11.77
N GLY A 354 1.77 -20.77 -12.55
CA GLY A 354 1.14 -22.08 -12.57
C GLY A 354 1.21 -22.77 -11.21
N ILE A 355 0.06 -22.97 -10.57
CA ILE A 355 -0.06 -23.83 -9.40
C ILE A 355 0.22 -25.26 -9.86
N ALA A 356 1.05 -25.99 -9.12
CA ALA A 356 1.24 -27.43 -9.34
C ALA A 356 -0.12 -28.12 -9.17
N ASN A 357 -0.48 -28.98 -10.12
CA ASN A 357 -1.69 -29.78 -10.02
C ASN A 357 -1.63 -30.65 -8.75
N SER A 358 -2.79 -31.07 -8.23
CA SER A 358 -2.91 -31.88 -7.00
C SER A 358 -2.24 -33.26 -7.09
N ASP A 359 -1.79 -33.65 -8.28
CA ASP A 359 -1.00 -34.85 -8.58
C ASP A 359 0.53 -34.57 -8.53
N GLY A 360 0.95 -33.36 -8.17
CA GLY A 360 2.34 -32.93 -8.10
C GLY A 360 2.93 -32.54 -9.46
N ALA A 361 2.14 -32.53 -10.54
CA ALA A 361 2.63 -32.10 -11.85
C ALA A 361 2.78 -30.57 -11.92
N PRO A 362 3.89 -30.04 -12.48
CA PRO A 362 4.02 -28.61 -12.71
C PRO A 362 2.89 -28.10 -13.63
N GLY A 363 2.25 -27.00 -13.25
CA GLY A 363 1.13 -26.41 -13.99
C GLY A 363 1.51 -26.07 -15.44
N GLN A 364 0.64 -26.39 -16.39
CA GLN A 364 0.93 -26.37 -17.84
C GLN A 364 1.24 -24.98 -18.42
N ASP A 365 0.96 -23.89 -17.70
CA ASP A 365 1.14 -22.51 -18.18
C ASP A 365 2.25 -21.74 -17.43
N ALA A 366 3.33 -22.43 -17.04
CA ALA A 366 4.56 -21.75 -16.64
C ALA A 366 5.25 -21.11 -17.86
N GLY A 367 4.74 -19.96 -18.30
CA GLY A 367 5.42 -19.09 -19.24
C GLY A 367 6.80 -18.74 -18.70
N THR A 368 7.85 -19.23 -19.36
CA THR A 368 9.28 -19.12 -19.04
C THR A 368 9.84 -20.14 -18.03
N SER A 369 10.11 -21.35 -18.56
CA SER A 369 11.40 -22.10 -18.51
C SER A 369 12.26 -22.20 -17.23
N GLU A 370 11.82 -21.79 -16.04
CA GLU A 370 12.64 -21.93 -14.81
C GLU A 370 12.15 -22.97 -13.80
N VAL A 371 11.05 -23.68 -14.07
CA VAL A 371 10.64 -24.84 -13.26
C VAL A 371 10.85 -26.12 -14.07
N GLN A 372 12.12 -26.43 -14.36
CA GLN A 372 12.52 -27.68 -14.96
C GLN A 372 12.99 -28.61 -13.83
N GLY A 373 12.07 -29.42 -13.31
CA GLY A 373 12.45 -30.64 -12.60
C GLY A 373 13.20 -31.53 -13.60
N THR A 374 14.49 -31.76 -13.36
CA THR A 374 15.37 -32.56 -14.21
C THR A 374 14.79 -33.96 -14.42
N LEU A 375 14.29 -34.20 -15.63
CA LEU A 375 14.02 -35.52 -16.16
C LEU A 375 15.22 -35.84 -17.07
N GLU A 376 16.08 -36.76 -16.63
CA GLU A 376 17.23 -37.23 -17.43
C GLU A 376 16.71 -37.97 -18.67
N GLU A 377 16.89 -37.34 -19.83
CA GLU A 377 16.61 -37.95 -21.13
C GLU A 377 17.85 -38.73 -21.59
N ALA A 378 17.72 -40.05 -21.65
CA ALA A 378 18.74 -40.95 -22.18
C ALA A 378 18.86 -40.78 -23.70
N SER A 379 20.01 -40.27 -24.13
CA SER A 379 20.41 -40.18 -25.53
C SER A 379 20.59 -41.56 -26.17
N ASN A 380 19.95 -41.81 -27.32
CA ASN A 380 20.51 -42.62 -28.41
C ASN A 380 19.70 -42.50 -29.73
N ALA A 381 20.39 -42.04 -30.79
CA ALA A 381 20.31 -42.40 -32.23
C ALA A 381 18.96 -42.34 -32.98
N ASP A 382 18.79 -41.99 -34.25
CA ASP A 382 19.53 -41.35 -35.38
C ASP A 382 18.41 -41.07 -36.46
N PRO A 383 18.65 -40.34 -37.57
CA PRO A 383 17.63 -39.60 -38.31
C PRO A 383 17.03 -40.34 -39.51
N GLN A 384 15.80 -40.00 -39.92
CA GLN A 384 15.41 -39.84 -41.34
C GLN A 384 13.98 -39.34 -41.59
N SER A 385 13.89 -38.46 -42.60
CA SER A 385 12.80 -38.25 -43.59
C SER A 385 11.43 -37.67 -43.21
N GLU A 386 11.28 -36.41 -43.62
CA GLU A 386 10.29 -35.89 -44.59
C GLU A 386 8.83 -36.44 -44.64
N SER A 387 7.92 -35.49 -44.43
CA SER A 387 6.79 -35.14 -45.34
C SER A 387 5.38 -35.69 -45.06
N GLN A 388 4.48 -34.72 -44.82
CA GLN A 388 3.16 -34.52 -45.43
C GLN A 388 1.86 -35.13 -44.82
N THR A 389 0.97 -34.17 -44.52
CA THR A 389 -0.50 -34.09 -44.72
C THR A 389 -1.50 -34.91 -43.89
N ALA A 390 -2.48 -34.16 -43.36
CA ALA A 390 -3.96 -34.33 -43.36
C ALA A 390 -4.51 -35.76 -43.59
N ASP A 391 -5.47 -36.27 -42.83
CA ASP A 391 -6.82 -35.75 -42.55
C ASP A 391 -7.47 -36.64 -41.44
N PRO A 392 -8.70 -36.34 -40.97
CA PRO A 392 -9.25 -36.81 -39.69
C PRO A 392 -10.13 -38.06 -39.81
N ASP A 393 -10.71 -38.40 -38.65
CA ASP A 393 -11.96 -39.14 -38.45
C ASP A 393 -11.85 -40.67 -38.38
N ARG A 394 -11.92 -41.20 -37.15
CA ARG A 394 -12.80 -42.34 -36.87
C ARG A 394 -13.10 -42.58 -35.40
N THR A 395 -14.40 -42.64 -35.16
CA THR A 395 -15.19 -42.91 -33.96
C THR A 395 -15.17 -44.37 -33.51
N GLU A 396 -15.60 -44.55 -32.24
CA GLU A 396 -16.22 -45.75 -31.63
C GLU A 396 -15.29 -46.92 -31.29
N ASN A 397 -15.44 -47.68 -30.22
CA ASN A 397 -16.37 -47.75 -29.09
C ASN A 397 -15.71 -48.75 -28.10
N GLU A 398 -16.05 -48.68 -26.81
CA GLU A 398 -16.45 -49.81 -25.95
C GLU A 398 -16.09 -49.61 -24.47
N THR A 399 -17.20 -49.46 -23.75
CA THR A 399 -17.55 -49.67 -22.36
C THR A 399 -16.76 -50.76 -21.62
N SER A 400 -16.36 -50.48 -20.38
CA SER A 400 -16.47 -51.48 -19.30
C SER A 400 -16.55 -50.85 -17.92
N SER A 401 -17.40 -51.44 -17.10
CA SER A 401 -17.84 -51.07 -15.76
C SER A 401 -16.84 -51.49 -14.66
N GLY A 402 -17.01 -50.92 -13.47
CA GLY A 402 -16.44 -51.40 -12.20
C GLY A 402 -16.05 -50.23 -11.31
N ASP A 403 -16.96 -49.72 -10.47
CA ASP A 403 -17.21 -50.20 -9.10
C ASP A 403 -15.96 -50.06 -8.21
N SER A 404 -15.98 -49.05 -7.34
CA SER A 404 -14.93 -48.83 -6.35
C SER A 404 -15.59 -48.40 -5.03
N THR A 405 -15.92 -49.41 -4.22
CA THR A 405 -16.00 -49.29 -2.77
C THR A 405 -14.60 -49.43 -2.17
N PRO A 406 -14.31 -48.82 -1.00
CA PRO A 406 -12.95 -48.64 -0.51
C PRO A 406 -12.45 -49.88 0.23
N LEU A 407 -11.20 -50.26 0.01
CA LEU A 407 -10.52 -51.30 0.77
C LEU A 407 -9.48 -50.67 1.70
N THR A 408 -9.81 -50.76 2.99
CA THR A 408 -8.93 -50.75 4.16
C THR A 408 -7.92 -51.89 4.07
N GLY A 409 -6.67 -51.67 4.48
CA GLY A 409 -5.74 -52.77 4.82
C GLY A 409 -4.28 -52.48 4.49
N ASP A 410 -3.46 -52.42 5.55
CA ASP A 410 -2.01 -52.52 5.54
C ASP A 410 -1.52 -53.72 4.72
N GLU A 411 -0.83 -53.48 3.61
CA GLU A 411 0.32 -54.26 3.11
C GLU A 411 0.80 -53.67 1.78
N ALA A 412 2.08 -53.30 1.70
CA ALA A 412 2.69 -52.78 0.49
C ALA A 412 2.87 -53.89 -0.58
N PRO A 413 2.44 -53.69 -1.84
CA PRO A 413 2.70 -54.67 -2.88
C PRO A 413 4.12 -54.52 -3.43
N ALA A 414 4.92 -55.58 -3.30
CA ALA A 414 6.19 -55.70 -4.01
C ALA A 414 5.94 -56.12 -5.47
N LEU A 415 6.22 -55.23 -6.41
CA LEU A 415 6.20 -55.51 -7.85
C LEU A 415 7.52 -56.18 -8.27
N GLN A 416 7.44 -57.44 -8.73
CA GLN A 416 8.52 -58.12 -9.45
C GLN A 416 8.20 -58.14 -10.94
N ILE A 417 9.11 -57.63 -11.77
CA ILE A 417 9.10 -57.86 -13.22
C ILE A 417 10.49 -58.41 -13.60
N ASN A 418 10.51 -59.60 -14.19
CA ASN A 418 11.70 -60.29 -14.73
C ASN A 418 12.86 -60.62 -13.77
N GLY A 419 12.56 -61.11 -12.56
CA GLY A 419 13.51 -61.94 -11.81
C GLY A 419 14.75 -61.25 -11.22
N GLU A 420 14.86 -59.93 -11.27
CA GLU A 420 15.84 -59.16 -10.50
C GLU A 420 15.16 -58.32 -9.42
N GLN A 421 15.66 -58.45 -8.19
CA GLN A 421 15.20 -57.68 -7.04
C GLN A 421 15.80 -56.27 -7.13
N LEU A 422 14.98 -55.28 -7.47
CA LEU A 422 15.36 -53.87 -7.41
C LEU A 422 15.65 -53.50 -5.95
N THR A 423 16.94 -53.50 -5.61
CA THR A 423 17.46 -53.00 -4.34
C THR A 423 17.91 -51.56 -4.61
N LEU A 424 17.10 -50.58 -4.20
CA LEU A 424 17.48 -49.17 -4.27
C LEU A 424 18.63 -48.93 -3.29
N THR A 425 19.86 -49.08 -3.76
CA THR A 425 21.07 -48.61 -3.08
C THR A 425 21.39 -47.24 -3.65
N ALA A 426 20.98 -46.19 -2.94
CA ALA A 426 21.40 -44.83 -3.23
C ALA A 426 22.76 -44.57 -2.57
N GLU A 427 23.83 -45.12 -3.15
CA GLU A 427 25.16 -44.54 -2.99
C GLU A 427 25.32 -43.43 -4.04
N THR A 428 25.02 -42.20 -3.66
CA THR A 428 25.47 -41.02 -4.42
C THR A 428 25.92 -39.94 -3.47
N SER A 429 27.23 -39.89 -3.22
CA SER A 429 27.91 -38.71 -2.70
C SER A 429 27.88 -37.61 -3.78
N GLY A 430 26.87 -36.75 -3.73
CA GLY A 430 26.73 -35.59 -4.60
C GLY A 430 26.58 -34.33 -3.76
N ASN A 431 27.62 -33.51 -3.74
CA ASN A 431 27.69 -32.24 -3.01
C ASN A 431 26.73 -31.20 -3.63
N ALA A 432 25.44 -31.29 -3.33
CA ALA A 432 24.40 -30.35 -3.77
C ALA A 432 24.15 -29.30 -2.66
N LYS A 433 25.07 -28.35 -2.55
CA LYS A 433 24.93 -27.18 -1.68
C LYS A 433 24.14 -26.12 -2.44
N GLY A 434 22.82 -26.21 -2.40
CA GLY A 434 21.95 -25.24 -3.07
C GLY A 434 20.47 -25.47 -2.76
N PHE A 435 19.96 -24.69 -1.81
CA PHE A 435 18.53 -24.36 -1.60
C PHE A 435 17.61 -25.26 -0.75
N SER A 436 18.04 -26.35 -0.12
CA SER A 436 17.17 -27.10 0.82
C SER A 436 17.23 -26.63 2.29
N ASP A 437 18.23 -25.84 2.69
CA ASP A 437 18.46 -25.46 4.11
C ASP A 437 17.45 -24.44 4.68
N VAL A 438 16.45 -23.99 3.91
CA VAL A 438 15.50 -22.97 4.40
C VAL A 438 14.35 -23.59 5.21
N PHE A 439 14.11 -24.91 5.10
CA PHE A 439 13.00 -25.58 5.83
C PHE A 439 13.40 -26.83 6.62
N THR A 440 14.62 -27.31 6.50
CA THR A 440 15.11 -28.43 7.31
C THR A 440 16.22 -27.91 8.22
N GLY A 441 15.89 -27.71 9.51
CA GLY A 441 16.91 -27.53 10.53
C GLY A 441 17.89 -28.71 10.49
N GLU A 442 19.16 -28.43 10.78
CA GLU A 442 20.32 -29.34 10.78
C GLU A 442 19.93 -30.78 11.19
N ILE A 443 19.73 -31.64 10.19
CA ILE A 443 19.39 -33.05 10.42
C ILE A 443 20.71 -33.78 10.68
N SER A 444 20.91 -34.23 11.90
CA SER A 444 22.01 -35.14 12.26
C SER A 444 21.82 -36.46 11.52
N ASP A 445 22.91 -37.06 11.02
CA ASP A 445 22.96 -38.30 10.19
C ASP A 445 22.34 -39.57 10.84
N ASP A 446 21.75 -39.45 12.03
CA ASP A 446 21.16 -40.54 12.83
C ASP A 446 19.62 -40.43 12.97
N ALA A 447 18.97 -39.51 12.25
CA ALA A 447 17.53 -39.33 12.31
C ALA A 447 16.77 -40.44 11.54
N PRO A 448 15.66 -40.99 12.07
CA PRO A 448 14.88 -41.99 11.37
C PRO A 448 14.34 -41.45 10.04
N ALA A 449 14.34 -42.29 9.01
CA ALA A 449 13.95 -41.94 7.65
C ALA A 449 12.51 -41.40 7.51
N TYR A 450 11.67 -41.58 8.53
CA TYR A 450 10.34 -40.99 8.62
C TYR A 450 10.08 -40.51 10.04
N LEU A 451 9.81 -39.21 10.19
CA LEU A 451 9.26 -38.65 11.42
C LEU A 451 7.74 -38.89 11.47
N PRO A 452 7.16 -39.21 12.64
CA PRO A 452 5.72 -39.23 12.81
C PRO A 452 5.10 -37.89 12.37
N PHE A 453 3.92 -37.93 11.75
CA PHE A 453 3.22 -36.73 11.27
C PHE A 453 3.05 -35.67 12.38
N SER A 454 2.83 -36.09 13.63
CA SER A 454 2.76 -35.22 14.80
C SER A 454 4.02 -34.40 15.02
N ASP A 455 5.19 -34.99 14.79
CA ASP A 455 6.49 -34.33 15.01
C ASP A 455 6.81 -33.35 13.87
N VAL A 456 6.38 -33.67 12.66
CA VAL A 456 6.47 -32.76 11.51
C VAL A 456 5.61 -31.51 11.75
N VAL A 457 4.36 -31.67 12.21
CA VAL A 457 3.47 -30.54 12.54
C VAL A 457 4.05 -29.69 13.67
N LEU A 458 4.55 -30.32 14.75
CA LEU A 458 5.18 -29.62 15.87
C LEU A 458 6.45 -28.85 15.45
N SER A 459 7.27 -29.43 14.56
CA SER A 459 8.46 -28.76 14.03
C SER A 459 8.10 -27.56 13.16
N ALA A 460 7.06 -27.69 12.32
CA ALA A 460 6.54 -26.63 11.49
C ALA A 460 5.95 -25.49 12.32
N GLU A 461 5.18 -25.80 13.37
CA GLU A 461 4.67 -24.80 14.32
C GLU A 461 5.80 -24.03 15.03
N ARG A 462 6.86 -24.74 15.45
CA ARG A 462 8.01 -24.11 16.13
C ARG A 462 8.82 -23.22 15.18
N ALA A 463 9.10 -23.69 13.96
CA ALA A 463 9.79 -22.90 12.93
C ALA A 463 8.96 -21.67 12.53
N TYR A 464 7.63 -21.82 12.46
CA TYR A 464 6.72 -20.71 12.20
C TYR A 464 6.74 -19.67 13.32
N ALA A 465 6.65 -20.10 14.59
CA ALA A 465 6.72 -19.21 15.74
C ALA A 465 8.05 -18.41 15.76
N GLU A 466 9.17 -19.04 15.40
CA GLU A 466 10.48 -18.40 15.30
C GLU A 466 10.56 -17.39 14.14
N ALA A 467 10.01 -17.73 12.97
CA ALA A 467 9.98 -16.83 11.82
C ALA A 467 9.08 -15.59 12.03
N VAL A 468 7.97 -15.75 12.77
CA VAL A 468 7.12 -14.64 13.23
C VAL A 468 7.88 -13.74 14.20
N ASN A 469 8.56 -14.32 15.20
CA ASN A 469 9.29 -13.55 16.20
C ASN A 469 10.46 -12.75 15.61
N ASN A 470 11.05 -13.25 14.52
CA ASN A 470 12.14 -12.61 13.79
C ASN A 470 11.69 -11.62 12.70
N ASN A 471 10.39 -11.29 12.59
CA ASN A 471 9.82 -10.43 11.53
C ASN A 471 10.22 -10.84 10.09
N ARG A 472 10.53 -12.12 9.87
CA ARG A 472 10.99 -12.62 8.56
C ARG A 472 9.84 -12.90 7.59
N MET A 473 8.60 -12.90 8.08
CA MET A 473 7.40 -13.08 7.25
C MET A 473 6.54 -11.83 7.22
N PRO A 474 6.14 -11.34 6.03
CA PRO A 474 5.13 -10.31 5.88
C PRO A 474 3.83 -10.69 6.60
N VAL A 475 3.21 -9.73 7.28
CA VAL A 475 2.01 -9.93 8.14
C VAL A 475 0.89 -10.68 7.41
N ARG A 476 0.76 -10.50 6.09
CA ARG A 476 -0.25 -11.19 5.25
C ARG A 476 -0.13 -12.72 5.27
N TYR A 477 1.08 -13.26 5.26
CA TYR A 477 1.30 -14.72 5.27
C TYR A 477 1.15 -15.32 6.67
N GLN A 478 1.31 -14.52 7.72
CA GLN A 478 1.18 -15.00 9.08
C GLN A 478 -0.25 -15.47 9.40
N ALA A 479 -1.26 -14.72 8.95
CA ALA A 479 -2.65 -15.11 9.16
C ALA A 479 -3.01 -16.41 8.41
N GLN A 480 -2.50 -16.58 7.18
CA GLN A 480 -2.75 -17.77 6.36
C GLN A 480 -2.10 -19.03 6.93
N ILE A 481 -0.81 -18.96 7.29
CA ILE A 481 -0.09 -20.12 7.82
C ILE A 481 -0.68 -20.54 9.17
N LYS A 482 -1.04 -19.57 10.02
CA LYS A 482 -1.71 -19.87 11.30
C LYS A 482 -3.05 -20.57 11.09
N ALA A 483 -3.87 -20.10 10.15
CA ALA A 483 -5.16 -20.72 9.85
C ALA A 483 -5.01 -22.15 9.27
N TYR A 484 -3.96 -22.39 8.48
CA TYR A 484 -3.66 -23.72 7.95
C TYR A 484 -3.21 -24.70 9.04
N LEU A 485 -2.30 -24.28 9.92
CA LEU A 485 -1.83 -25.11 11.04
C LEU A 485 -2.97 -25.42 12.03
N GLU A 486 -3.84 -24.46 12.31
CA GLU A 486 -5.02 -24.64 13.17
C GLU A 486 -6.05 -25.61 12.55
N ALA A 487 -6.13 -25.69 11.22
CA ALA A 487 -6.99 -26.66 10.54
C ALA A 487 -6.44 -28.09 10.64
N ILE A 488 -5.14 -28.27 10.44
CA ILE A 488 -4.48 -29.60 10.51
C ILE A 488 -4.53 -30.16 11.93
N SER A 489 -4.26 -29.34 12.96
CA SER A 489 -4.25 -29.83 14.34
C SER A 489 -5.61 -30.37 14.78
N LYS A 490 -6.70 -29.77 14.28
CA LYS A 490 -8.08 -30.16 14.59
C LYS A 490 -8.53 -31.45 13.89
N GLU A 491 -7.85 -31.86 12.82
CA GLU A 491 -8.12 -33.10 12.08
C GLU A 491 -7.30 -34.28 12.63
N SER A 492 -6.28 -33.99 13.44
CA SER A 492 -5.41 -34.98 14.09
C SER A 492 -5.82 -35.39 15.52
N GLN A 493 -6.87 -34.76 16.08
CA GLN A 493 -7.51 -35.12 17.34
C GLN A 493 -8.79 -35.92 17.09
#